data_AF-A0A2N1F7J3-F1
#
_entry.id   AF-A0A2N1F7J3-F1
#
_cell.length_a   1.000
_cell.length_b   1.000
_cell.length_c   1.000
_cell.angle_alpha   90.00
_cell.angle_beta   90.00
_cell.angle_gamma   90.00
#
_symmetry.space_group_name_H-M   'P 1'
#
loop_
_entity.id
_entity.type
_entity.pdbx_description
1 polymer ?
#
loop_
_entity_poly.entity_id
_entity_poly.type
_entity_poly.pdbx_seq_one_letter_code
_entity_poly.pdbx_strand_id
1 'polypeptide(L)'
;MIKSFKKSINTEDIVQVIIGASALTVPVAFSEESWRLSETLPLFNVILLVFLSLSFISLYSIQGIFQGQIKNRLSHFIFRIIIDYGVALIIVFIVLFALNRMPILEDPIIALKRIIILGFPASMGGVIVDGFDKE
;
A
#
# COMPACT_ATOMS: atom_id res chain seq x y z
N MET A 1 22.91 -27.07 -14.46
CA MET A 1 22.24 -25.79 -14.77
C MET A 1 21.43 -25.37 -13.54
N ILE A 2 22.09 -24.67 -12.61
CA ILE A 2 21.49 -24.23 -11.34
C ILE A 2 20.55 -23.08 -11.70
N LYS A 3 19.24 -23.32 -11.65
CA LYS A 3 18.24 -22.25 -11.80
C LYS A 3 18.53 -21.20 -10.72
N SER A 4 18.96 -20.03 -11.18
CA SER A 4 19.18 -18.83 -10.37
C SER A 4 17.98 -18.61 -9.45
N PHE A 5 18.23 -18.70 -8.14
CA PHE A 5 17.37 -18.25 -7.05
C PHE A 5 17.17 -16.73 -7.22
N LYS A 6 16.29 -16.31 -8.14
CA LYS A 6 16.01 -14.90 -8.40
C LYS A 6 15.09 -14.39 -7.28
N LYS A 7 15.79 -13.99 -6.21
CA LYS A 7 15.63 -12.89 -5.25
C LYS A 7 14.21 -12.49 -4.83
N SER A 8 14.12 -12.23 -3.53
CA SER A 8 13.33 -11.19 -2.88
C SER A 8 13.02 -9.97 -3.76
N ILE A 9 12.06 -9.16 -3.31
CA ILE A 9 11.73 -7.84 -3.86
C ILE A 9 12.95 -7.10 -4.43
N ASN A 10 12.82 -6.63 -5.67
CA ASN A 10 13.84 -5.88 -6.40
C ASN A 10 13.51 -4.38 -6.40
N THR A 11 14.47 -3.55 -6.78
CA THR A 11 14.25 -2.09 -6.94
C THR A 11 13.13 -1.77 -7.93
N GLU A 12 13.01 -2.58 -8.98
CA GLU A 12 11.92 -2.47 -9.96
C GLU A 12 10.54 -2.63 -9.34
N ASP A 13 10.35 -3.66 -8.51
CA ASP A 13 9.10 -3.91 -7.78
C ASP A 13 8.75 -2.69 -6.90
N ILE A 14 9.74 -2.10 -6.20
CA ILE A 14 9.54 -0.89 -5.38
C ILE A 14 9.09 0.29 -6.26
N VAL A 15 9.72 0.50 -7.41
CA VAL A 15 9.35 1.58 -8.34
C VAL A 15 7.93 1.38 -8.87
N GLN A 16 7.54 0.16 -9.18
CA GLN A 16 6.18 -0.19 -9.61
C GLN A 16 5.15 0.11 -8.51
N VAL A 17 5.44 -0.28 -7.26
CA VAL A 17 4.58 0.05 -6.12
C VAL A 17 4.46 1.57 -5.94
N ILE A 18 5.55 2.33 -6.07
CA ILE A 18 5.54 3.79 -5.97
C ILE A 18 4.65 4.42 -7.04
N ILE A 19 4.82 4.01 -8.30
CA ILE A 19 4.06 4.55 -9.44
C ILE A 19 2.58 4.20 -9.28
N GLY A 20 2.26 2.94 -9.00
CA GLY A 20 0.89 2.48 -8.81
C GLY A 20 0.20 3.15 -7.62
N ALA A 21 0.89 3.26 -6.48
CA ALA A 21 0.36 3.90 -5.29
C ALA A 21 0.06 5.38 -5.53
N SER A 22 0.97 6.09 -6.21
CA SER A 22 0.81 7.49 -6.56
C SER A 22 -0.37 7.69 -7.52
N ALA A 23 -0.50 6.84 -8.54
CA ALA A 23 -1.54 6.95 -9.55
C ALA A 23 -2.96 6.93 -8.96
N LEU A 24 -3.21 6.08 -7.95
CA LEU A 24 -4.51 6.01 -7.29
C LEU A 24 -4.66 7.01 -6.14
N THR A 25 -3.59 7.26 -5.37
CA THR A 25 -3.71 8.06 -4.13
C THR A 25 -3.72 9.55 -4.37
N VAL A 26 -2.88 10.05 -5.28
CA VAL A 26 -2.76 11.49 -5.53
C VAL A 26 -4.11 12.14 -5.86
N PRO A 27 -4.93 11.63 -6.82
CA PRO A 27 -6.23 12.24 -7.10
C PRO A 27 -7.20 12.15 -5.91
N VAL A 28 -7.16 11.07 -5.13
CA VAL A 28 -8.02 10.91 -3.95
C VAL A 28 -7.60 11.87 -2.84
N ALA A 29 -6.29 12.03 -2.62
CA ALA A 29 -5.71 12.93 -1.62
C ALA A 29 -5.97 14.41 -1.91
N PHE A 30 -6.27 14.79 -3.15
CA PHE A 30 -6.69 16.14 -3.51
C PHE A 30 -8.16 16.43 -3.20
N SER A 31 -8.96 15.41 -2.88
CA SER A 31 -10.36 15.59 -2.52
C SER A 31 -10.52 15.96 -1.05
N GLU A 32 -11.26 17.02 -0.77
CA GLU A 32 -11.66 17.41 0.59
C GLU A 32 -12.43 16.31 1.33
N GLU A 33 -13.17 15.48 0.60
CA GLU A 33 -13.91 14.36 1.19
C GLU A 33 -12.97 13.35 1.85
N SER A 34 -11.78 13.13 1.26
CA SER A 34 -10.78 12.24 1.84
C SER A 34 -10.25 12.76 3.19
N TRP A 35 -10.14 14.09 3.33
CA TRP A 35 -9.69 14.73 4.56
C TRP A 35 -10.78 14.69 5.62
N ARG A 36 -12.02 15.01 5.25
CA ARG A 36 -13.17 14.98 6.18
C ARG A 36 -13.48 13.56 6.67
N LEU A 37 -13.32 12.55 5.81
CA LEU A 37 -13.51 11.15 6.19
C LEU A 37 -12.59 10.76 7.36
N SER A 38 -11.36 11.28 7.41
CA SER A 38 -10.45 10.98 8.53
C SER A 38 -10.90 11.55 9.88
N GLU A 39 -11.70 12.61 9.87
CA GLU A 39 -12.21 13.26 11.08
C GLU A 39 -13.46 12.54 11.60
N THR A 40 -14.32 12.08 10.69
CA THR A 40 -15.62 11.48 11.02
C THR A 40 -15.57 9.97 11.17
N LEU A 41 -14.63 9.28 10.51
CA LEU A 41 -14.60 7.82 10.49
C LEU A 41 -14.17 7.26 11.86
N PRO A 42 -14.97 6.35 12.47
CA PRO A 42 -14.61 5.69 13.71
C PRO A 42 -13.34 4.86 13.57
N LEU A 43 -12.56 4.75 14.65
CA LEU A 43 -11.29 4.04 14.64
C LEU A 43 -11.43 2.56 14.23
N PHE A 44 -12.53 1.93 14.60
CA PHE A 44 -12.83 0.55 14.21
C PHE A 44 -12.85 0.37 12.69
N ASN A 45 -13.51 1.27 11.96
CA ASN A 45 -13.57 1.24 10.50
C ASN A 45 -12.20 1.50 9.86
N VAL A 46 -11.38 2.36 10.47
CA VAL A 46 -10.00 2.60 10.03
C VAL A 46 -9.15 1.34 10.16
N ILE A 47 -9.30 0.60 11.26
CA ILE A 47 -8.64 -0.70 11.46
C ILE A 47 -9.10 -1.70 10.39
N LEU A 48 -10.40 -1.73 10.07
CA LEU A 48 -10.92 -2.56 8.97
C LEU A 48 -10.29 -2.22 7.62
N LEU A 49 -9.99 -0.95 7.34
CA LEU A 49 -9.28 -0.56 6.11
C LEU A 49 -7.85 -1.09 6.06
N VAL A 50 -7.16 -1.22 7.20
CA VAL A 50 -5.84 -1.89 7.25
C VAL A 50 -5.99 -3.35 6.84
N PHE A 51 -6.94 -4.07 7.44
CA PHE A 51 -7.19 -5.48 7.09
C PHE A 51 -7.61 -5.64 5.63
N LEU A 52 -8.41 -4.71 5.10
CA LEU A 52 -8.81 -4.70 3.70
C LEU A 52 -7.59 -4.48 2.79
N SER A 53 -6.75 -3.49 3.09
CA SER A 53 -5.49 -3.23 2.36
C SER A 53 -4.61 -4.46 2.32
N LEU A 54 -4.33 -5.08 3.47
CA LEU A 54 -3.53 -6.30 3.56
C LEU A 54 -4.15 -7.47 2.81
N SER A 55 -5.48 -7.59 2.82
CA SER A 55 -6.20 -8.62 2.06
C SER A 55 -6.05 -8.42 0.56
N PHE A 56 -6.16 -7.19 0.05
CA PHE A 56 -5.94 -6.88 -1.37
C PHE A 56 -4.51 -7.18 -1.80
N ILE A 57 -3.52 -6.75 -1.02
CA ILE A 57 -2.10 -7.06 -1.30
C ILE A 57 -1.89 -8.58 -1.31
N SER A 58 -2.45 -9.28 -0.33
CA SER A 58 -2.35 -10.74 -0.22
C SER A 58 -2.97 -11.43 -1.43
N LEU A 59 -4.22 -11.12 -1.76
CA LEU A 59 -4.93 -11.74 -2.89
C LEU A 59 -4.19 -11.53 -4.21
N TYR A 60 -3.75 -10.29 -4.46
CA TYR A 60 -3.04 -9.96 -5.69
C TYR A 60 -1.65 -10.60 -5.73
N SER A 61 -0.93 -10.62 -4.61
CA SER A 61 0.36 -11.32 -4.50
C SER A 61 0.23 -12.83 -4.74
N ILE A 62 -0.81 -13.47 -4.21
CA ILE A 62 -1.01 -14.92 -4.40
C ILE A 62 -1.20 -15.24 -5.89
N GLN A 63 -2.04 -14.48 -6.58
CA GLN A 63 -2.38 -14.74 -7.97
C GLN A 63 -1.32 -14.23 -8.94
N GLY A 64 -0.97 -12.94 -8.86
CA GLY A 64 -0.08 -12.28 -9.81
C GLY A 64 1.39 -12.64 -9.65
N ILE A 65 1.86 -12.95 -8.43
CA ILE A 65 3.31 -13.11 -8.17
C ILE A 65 3.67 -14.56 -7.86
N PHE A 66 2.90 -15.22 -6.99
CA PHE A 66 3.19 -16.58 -6.55
C PHE A 66 2.45 -17.64 -7.38
N GLN A 67 1.58 -17.24 -8.31
CA GLN A 67 0.80 -18.14 -9.18
C GLN A 67 0.09 -19.27 -8.38
N GLY A 68 -0.37 -18.96 -7.17
CA GLY A 68 -1.01 -19.91 -6.25
C GLY A 68 -0.08 -20.83 -5.43
N GLN A 69 1.24 -20.75 -5.59
CA GLN A 69 2.22 -21.63 -4.93
C GLN A 69 2.99 -20.96 -3.78
N ILE A 70 2.37 -20.85 -2.61
CA ILE A 70 2.97 -20.17 -1.43
C ILE A 70 3.73 -21.14 -0.51
N LYS A 71 3.44 -22.45 -0.56
CA LYS A 71 3.79 -23.44 0.49
C LYS A 71 5.27 -23.47 0.91
N ASN A 72 6.20 -23.22 -0.02
CA ASN A 72 7.64 -23.22 0.26
C ASN A 72 8.27 -21.81 0.32
N ARG A 73 7.47 -20.74 0.30
CA ARG A 73 7.94 -19.34 0.18
C ARG A 73 7.23 -18.36 1.12
N LEU A 74 6.66 -18.85 2.22
CA LEU A 74 5.84 -18.04 3.14
C LEU A 74 6.58 -16.79 3.67
N SER A 75 7.87 -16.89 4.00
CA SER A 75 8.66 -15.74 4.46
C SER A 75 8.79 -14.64 3.40
N HIS A 76 8.95 -15.00 2.13
CA HIS A 76 9.01 -14.04 1.03
C HIS A 76 7.66 -13.38 0.78
N PHE A 77 6.57 -14.14 0.92
CA PHE A 77 5.21 -13.62 0.81
C PHE A 77 4.91 -12.58 1.89
N ILE A 78 5.23 -12.87 3.16
CA ILE A 78 5.03 -11.93 4.27
C ILE A 78 5.88 -10.67 4.08
N PHE A 79 7.15 -10.83 3.72
CA PHE A 79 8.05 -9.68 3.50
C PHE A 79 7.55 -8.77 2.38
N ARG A 80 6.98 -9.35 1.33
CA ARG A 80 6.37 -8.59 0.24
C ARG A 80 5.17 -7.76 0.71
N ILE A 81 4.23 -8.37 1.43
CA ILE A 81 3.07 -7.66 1.97
C ILE A 81 3.50 -6.46 2.83
N ILE A 82 4.51 -6.67 3.70
CA ILE A 82 5.01 -5.62 4.58
C ILE A 82 5.64 -4.48 3.78
N ILE A 83 6.45 -4.78 2.76
CA ILE A 83 7.10 -3.73 1.96
C ILE A 83 6.09 -3.01 1.08
N ASP A 84 5.21 -3.71 0.37
CA ASP A 84 4.26 -3.07 -0.53
C ASP A 84 3.36 -2.12 0.25
N TYR A 85 2.86 -2.56 1.41
CA TYR A 85 2.07 -1.69 2.29
C TYR A 85 2.90 -0.54 2.86
N GLY A 86 4.12 -0.82 3.35
CA GLY A 86 5.01 0.21 3.90
C GLY A 86 5.36 1.31 2.90
N VAL A 87 5.71 0.93 1.66
CA VAL A 87 5.98 1.87 0.57
C VAL A 87 4.73 2.69 0.25
N ALA A 88 3.56 2.05 0.17
CA ALA A 88 2.30 2.75 -0.06
C ALA A 88 2.02 3.81 1.03
N LEU A 89 2.23 3.49 2.31
CA LEU A 89 2.05 4.45 3.41
C LEU A 89 3.07 5.60 3.35
N ILE A 90 4.32 5.33 2.95
CA ILE A 90 5.34 6.37 2.77
C ILE A 90 4.92 7.32 1.65
N ILE A 91 4.41 6.81 0.53
CA ILE A 91 3.91 7.65 -0.57
C ILE A 91 2.75 8.52 -0.11
N VAL A 92 1.78 7.96 0.62
CA VAL A 92 0.67 8.73 1.19
C VAL A 92 1.19 9.84 2.11
N PHE A 93 2.15 9.52 2.98
CA PHE A 93 2.76 10.51 3.87
C PHE A 93 3.39 11.66 3.08
N ILE A 94 4.20 11.36 2.07
CA ILE A 94 4.87 12.37 1.24
C ILE A 94 3.84 13.25 0.54
N VAL A 95 2.79 12.66 -0.03
CA VAL A 95 1.72 13.39 -0.71
C VAL A 95 0.98 14.32 0.25
N LEU A 96 0.54 13.81 1.42
CA LEU A 96 -0.15 14.62 2.42
C LEU A 96 0.72 15.74 2.99
N PHE A 97 2.02 15.47 3.17
CA PHE A 97 3.00 16.45 3.62
C PHE A 97 3.17 17.55 2.57
N ALA A 98 3.32 17.20 1.29
CA ALA A 98 3.42 18.15 0.19
C ALA A 98 2.17 19.02 0.03
N LEU A 99 0.99 18.48 0.37
CA LEU A 99 -0.28 19.20 0.34
C LEU A 99 -0.54 20.08 1.57
N ASN A 100 0.34 20.06 2.57
CA ASN A 100 0.11 20.68 3.87
C ASN A 100 -1.21 20.20 4.51
N ARG A 101 -1.54 18.91 4.37
CA ARG A 101 -2.76 18.27 4.90
C ARG A 101 -2.45 17.20 5.94
N MET A 102 -1.31 17.32 6.59
CA MET A 102 -0.77 16.32 7.51
C MET A 102 -0.63 16.89 8.93
N PRO A 103 -1.71 16.89 9.75
CA PRO A 103 -1.77 17.59 11.04
C PRO A 103 -1.05 16.81 12.16
N ILE A 104 0.24 16.51 11.98
CA ILE A 104 1.01 15.65 12.91
C ILE A 104 1.17 16.30 14.28
N LEU A 105 1.23 17.63 14.34
CA LEU A 105 1.47 18.37 15.59
C LEU A 105 0.16 18.68 16.31
N GLU A 106 -0.89 19.01 15.57
CA GLU A 106 -2.18 19.43 16.11
C GLU A 106 -3.08 18.23 16.46
N ASP A 107 -3.19 17.26 15.55
CA ASP A 107 -4.01 16.05 15.74
C ASP A 107 -3.34 14.81 15.13
N PRO A 108 -2.45 14.14 15.89
CA PRO A 108 -1.75 12.94 15.45
C PRO A 108 -2.69 11.78 15.09
N ILE A 109 -3.88 11.73 15.71
CA ILE A 109 -4.83 10.64 15.47
C ILE A 109 -5.48 10.84 14.11
N ILE A 110 -5.92 12.05 13.78
CA ILE A 110 -6.43 12.39 12.45
C ILE A 110 -5.34 12.16 11.39
N ALA A 111 -4.10 12.58 11.67
CA ALA A 111 -2.98 12.36 10.76
C ALA A 111 -2.76 10.86 10.46
N LEU A 112 -2.80 10.01 11.48
CA LEU A 112 -2.71 8.55 11.31
C LEU A 112 -3.90 7.98 10.52
N LYS A 113 -5.12 8.43 10.82
CA LYS A 113 -6.32 8.01 10.08
C LYS A 113 -6.24 8.38 8.60
N ARG A 114 -5.75 9.58 8.26
CA ARG A 114 -5.53 10.01 6.86
C ARG A 114 -4.56 9.10 6.14
N ILE A 115 -3.42 8.77 6.77
CA ILE A 115 -2.46 7.83 6.20
C ILE A 115 -3.11 6.49 5.89
N ILE A 116 -3.89 5.93 6.82
CA ILE A 116 -4.50 4.60 6.63
C ILE A 116 -5.61 4.63 5.58
N ILE A 117 -6.48 5.64 5.62
CA ILE A 117 -7.60 5.78 4.67
C ILE A 117 -7.07 5.90 3.24
N LEU A 118 -6.06 6.75 3.02
CA LEU A 118 -5.43 6.92 1.71
C LEU A 118 -4.45 5.77 1.38
N GLY A 119 -3.93 5.09 2.39
CA GLY A 119 -3.12 3.88 2.26
C GLY A 119 -3.86 2.72 1.58
N PHE A 120 -5.18 2.68 1.72
CA PHE A 120 -6.00 1.68 1.04
C PHE A 120 -5.92 1.79 -0.50
N PRO A 121 -6.34 2.90 -1.15
CA PRO A 121 -6.16 3.04 -2.59
C PRO A 121 -4.68 3.05 -3.02
N ALA A 122 -3.77 3.55 -2.17
CA ALA A 122 -2.32 3.48 -2.44
C ALA A 122 -1.83 2.04 -2.60
N SER A 123 -2.13 1.18 -1.63
CA SER A 123 -1.67 -0.19 -1.63
C SER A 123 -2.28 -1.03 -2.75
N MET A 124 -3.55 -0.76 -3.09
CA MET A 124 -4.19 -1.37 -4.25
C MET A 124 -3.49 -1.00 -5.55
N GLY A 125 -3.23 0.29 -5.77
CA GLY A 125 -2.56 0.75 -6.98
C GLY A 125 -1.15 0.20 -7.08
N GLY A 126 -0.41 0.23 -5.98
CA GLY A 126 0.96 -0.27 -5.91
C GLY A 126 1.06 -1.76 -6.23
N VAL A 127 0.26 -2.60 -5.57
CA VAL A 127 0.33 -4.05 -5.79
C VAL A 127 -0.13 -4.45 -7.20
N ILE A 128 -1.10 -3.73 -7.78
CA ILE A 128 -1.57 -3.99 -9.15
C ILE A 128 -0.44 -3.79 -10.16
N VAL A 129 0.26 -2.66 -10.08
CA VAL A 129 1.35 -2.37 -11.03
C VAL A 129 2.51 -3.34 -10.84
N ASP A 130 2.78 -3.72 -9.60
CA ASP A 130 3.84 -4.66 -9.23
C ASP A 130 3.62 -6.10 -9.75
N GLY A 131 2.39 -6.51 -10.00
CA GLY A 131 2.10 -7.83 -10.59
C GLY A 131 2.05 -7.88 -12.11
N PHE A 132 2.12 -6.74 -12.83
CA PHE A 132 2.00 -6.75 -14.30
C PHE A 132 3.16 -7.44 -15.03
N ASP A 133 4.36 -7.48 -14.45
CA ASP A 133 5.56 -8.02 -15.11
C ASP A 133 5.95 -9.42 -14.60
N LYS A 134 5.02 -10.13 -13.94
CA LYS A 134 5.28 -11.46 -13.33
C LYS A 134 4.61 -12.64 -14.05
N GLU A 135 4.14 -12.41 -15.29
CA GLU A 135 3.61 -13.43 -16.20
C GLU A 135 4.70 -14.36 -16.78
#